data_AF-A0A920T9G7-F1
#
_entry.id   AF-A0A920T9G7-F1
#
_cell.length_a   1.000
_cell.length_b   1.000
_cell.length_c   1.000
_cell.angle_alpha   90.00
_cell.angle_beta   90.00
_cell.angle_gamma   90.00
#
_symmetry.space_group_name_H-M   'P 1'
#
loop_
_entity.id
_entity.type
_entity.pdbx_description
1 polymer ?
#
loop_
_entity_poly.entity_id
_entity_poly.type
_entity_poly.pdbx_seq_one_letter_code
_entity_poly.pdbx_strand_id
1 'polypeptide(L)' 'MLEVAPAERAAVAGGIKPETLPAVPEFAPQIVVVGGFLAHHHQPREAAMEIRELLMGEQVP' A
#
# COMPACT_ATOMS: atom_id res chain seq x y z
N MET A 1 -23.78 -15.78 -5.97
CA MET A 1 -22.70 -16.11 -6.91
C MET A 1 -21.52 -15.23 -6.52
N LEU A 2 -20.35 -15.79 -6.23
CA LEU A 2 -19.17 -15.00 -5.87
C LEU A 2 -18.52 -14.52 -7.18
N GLU A 3 -18.41 -13.22 -7.37
CA GLU A 3 -17.76 -12.63 -8.55
C GLU A 3 -16.29 -12.36 -8.21
N VAL A 4 -15.38 -12.89 -9.02
CA VAL A 4 -13.94 -12.70 -8.85
C VAL A 4 -13.49 -11.61 -9.81
N ALA A 5 -12.94 -10.52 -9.27
CA ALA A 5 -12.38 -9.45 -10.09
C ALA A 5 -11.09 -9.93 -10.78
N PRO A 6 -10.83 -9.52 -12.03
CA PRO A 6 -9.57 -9.81 -12.70
C PRO A 6 -8.39 -9.22 -11.93
N ALA A 7 -7.23 -9.88 -12.00
CA ALA A 7 -6.04 -9.54 -11.22
C ALA A 7 -5.61 -8.08 -11.46
N GLU A 8 -5.82 -7.53 -12.65
CA GLU A 8 -5.52 -6.12 -12.90
C GLU A 8 -6.33 -5.19 -11.99
N ARG A 9 -7.55 -5.55 -11.60
CA ARG A 9 -8.39 -4.75 -10.70
C ARG A 9 -8.18 -5.08 -9.22
N ALA A 10 -7.15 -5.85 -8.90
CA ALA A 10 -6.89 -6.26 -7.53
C ALA A 10 -6.27 -5.12 -6.72
N ALA A 11 -6.69 -5.05 -5.46
CA ALA A 11 -6.04 -4.27 -4.42
C ALA A 11 -5.31 -5.20 -3.46
N VAL A 12 -4.16 -4.77 -2.97
CA VAL A 12 -3.44 -5.47 -1.88
C VAL A 12 -3.70 -4.76 -0.57
N ALA A 13 -4.09 -5.53 0.46
CA ALA A 13 -4.40 -5.04 1.79
C ALA A 13 -3.96 -6.05 2.86
N GLY A 14 -3.78 -5.55 4.10
CA GLY A 14 -3.42 -6.36 5.26
C GLY A 14 -1.93 -6.35 5.57
N GLY A 15 -1.58 -5.92 6.79
CA GLY A 15 -0.20 -5.91 7.27
C GLY A 15 0.76 -4.94 6.55
N ILE A 16 0.28 -4.10 5.64
CA ILE A 16 1.12 -3.20 4.84
C ILE A 16 1.78 -2.13 5.72
N LYS A 17 3.12 -2.09 5.69
CA LYS A 17 4.03 -1.19 6.39
C LYS A 17 5.40 -1.18 5.70
N PRO A 18 6.35 -0.28 6.03
CA PRO A 18 7.63 -0.16 5.33
C PRO A 18 8.37 -1.50 5.18
N GLU A 19 8.42 -2.30 6.25
CA GLU A 19 9.13 -3.60 6.22
C GLU A 19 8.47 -4.66 5.32
N THR A 20 7.16 -4.58 5.04
CA THR A 20 6.44 -5.57 4.22
C THR A 20 6.23 -5.08 2.79
N LEU A 21 6.39 -3.78 2.55
CA LEU A 21 6.15 -3.14 1.26
C LEU A 21 6.99 -3.71 0.10
N PRO A 22 8.25 -4.15 0.30
CA PRO A 22 9.05 -4.71 -0.80
C PRO A 22 8.47 -5.97 -1.46
N ALA A 23 7.56 -6.69 -0.79
CA ALA A 23 6.87 -7.84 -1.37
C ALA A 23 5.65 -7.43 -2.24
N VAL A 24 5.14 -6.21 -2.10
CA VAL A 24 3.92 -5.76 -2.78
C VAL A 24 4.06 -5.69 -4.31
N PRO A 25 5.19 -5.26 -4.90
CA PRO A 25 5.36 -5.23 -6.35
C PRO A 25 5.21 -6.59 -7.06
N GLU A 26 5.45 -7.71 -6.37
CA GLU A 26 5.28 -9.06 -6.95
C GLU A 26 3.84 -9.35 -7.38
N PHE A 27 2.87 -8.66 -6.78
CA PHE A 27 1.45 -8.82 -7.08
C PHE A 27 0.95 -7.88 -8.19
N ALA A 28 1.81 -6.99 -8.70
CA ALA A 28 1.47 -5.93 -9.65
C ALA A 28 0.11 -5.23 -9.39
N PRO A 29 -0.16 -4.79 -8.14
CA PRO A 29 -1.49 -4.26 -7.81
C PRO A 29 -1.69 -2.86 -8.39
N GLN A 30 -2.92 -2.55 -8.80
CA GLN A 30 -3.29 -1.18 -9.14
C GLN A 30 -3.52 -0.32 -7.89
N ILE A 31 -3.90 -0.93 -6.77
CA ILE A 31 -4.23 -0.24 -5.53
C ILE A 31 -3.54 -0.93 -4.35
N VAL A 32 -2.89 -0.15 -3.50
CA VAL A 32 -2.37 -0.60 -2.21
C VAL A 32 -3.13 0.09 -1.10
N VAL A 33 -3.73 -0.69 -0.20
CA VAL A 33 -4.50 -0.19 0.94
C VAL A 33 -3.68 -0.32 2.21
N VAL A 34 -3.32 0.82 2.80
CA VAL A 34 -2.56 0.88 4.06
C VAL A 34 -3.48 1.35 5.17
N GLY A 35 -3.85 0.43 6.05
CA GLY A 35 -4.78 0.69 7.15
C GLY A 35 -4.06 0.98 8.47
N GLY A 36 -3.95 -0.05 9.31
CA GLY A 36 -3.50 0.07 10.70
C GLY A 36 -2.17 0.79 10.91
N PHE A 37 -1.22 0.66 9.97
CA PHE A 37 0.05 1.39 10.01
C PHE A 37 -0.19 2.91 10.01
N LEU A 38 -0.99 3.43 9.07
CA LEU A 38 -1.32 4.86 9.00
C LEU A 38 -2.25 5.29 10.14
N ALA A 39 -3.29 4.50 10.41
CA ALA A 39 -4.34 4.84 11.38
C ALA A 39 -3.83 5.02 12.82
N HIS A 40 -2.75 4.32 13.18
CA HIS A 40 -2.16 4.38 14.52
C HIS A 40 -0.79 5.09 14.55
N HIS A 41 -0.32 5.65 13.42
CA HIS A 41 0.95 6.36 13.40
C HIS A 41 0.85 7.69 14.16
N HIS A 42 1.90 8.09 14.86
CA HIS A 42 1.95 9.40 15.53
C HIS A 42 1.91 10.57 14.55
N GLN A 43 2.39 10.34 13.32
CA GLN A 43 2.39 11.29 12.21
C GLN A 43 1.85 10.60 10.94
N PRO A 44 0.52 10.47 10.76
CA PRO A 44 -0.07 9.71 9.65
C PRO A 44 0.29 10.24 8.26
N ARG A 45 0.43 11.58 8.11
CA ARG A 45 0.84 12.20 6.84
C ARG A 45 2.26 11.79 6.45
N GLU A 46 3.20 11.84 7.39
CA GLU A 46 4.59 11.46 7.15
C GLU A 46 4.71 9.97 6.82
N ALA A 47 4.01 9.11 7.55
CA ALA A 47 3.93 7.68 7.25
C ALA A 47 3.35 7.40 5.85
N ALA A 48 2.33 8.15 5.43
CA ALA A 48 1.78 8.00 4.07
C ALA A 48 2.77 8.45 2.99
N MET A 49 3.56 9.50 3.26
CA MET A 49 4.62 9.96 2.37
C MET A 49 5.74 8.92 2.24
N GLU A 50 6.19 8.32 3.35
CA GLU A 50 7.18 7.25 3.36
C GLU A 50 6.72 6.05 2.52
N ILE A 51 5.48 5.57 2.73
CA ILE A 51 4.91 4.48 1.93
C ILE A 51 4.88 4.83 0.44
N ARG A 52 4.49 6.06 0.10
CA ARG A 52 4.41 6.53 -1.29
C ARG A 52 5.79 6.57 -1.94
N GLU A 53 6.80 7.08 -1.23
CA GLU A 53 8.18 7.14 -1.68
C GLU A 53 8.75 5.74 -1.90
N LEU A 54 8.51 4.81 -0.98
CA LEU A 54 8.94 3.41 -1.11
C LEU A 54 8.26 2.67 -2.28
N LEU A 55 7.02 3.02 -2.64
CA LEU A 55 6.31 2.40 -3.77
C LEU A 55 6.67 3.01 -5.13
N MET A 56 6.83 4.34 -5.19
CA MET A 56 6.90 5.08 -6.45
C MET A 56 8.29 5.66 -6.73
N GLY A 57 9.18 5.70 -5.74
CA GLY A 57 10.47 6.39 -5.83
C GLY A 57 10.34 7.92 -5.93
N GLU A 58 9.18 8.48 -5.56
CA GLU A 58 8.87 9.90 -5.68
C GLU A 58 8.52 10.51 -4.32
N GLN A 59 9.13 11.65 -3.99
CA GLN A 59 8.70 12.48 -2.87
C GLN A 59 7.50 13.34 -3.28
N VAL A 60 6.42 13.24 -2.51
CA VAL A 60 5.24 14.09 -2.67
C VAL A 60 5.36 15.31 -1.75
N PRO A 61 5.26 16.56 -2.26
CA PRO A 61 5.33 17.78 -1.45
C PRO A 61 4.19 17.94 -0.41
#